data_AF-A0A0F8A353-F1
#
_entry.id   AF-A0A0F8A353-F1
#
_cell.length_a   1.000
_cell.length_b   1.000
_cell.length_c   1.000
_cell.angle_alpha   90.00
_cell.angle_beta   90.00
_cell.angle_gamma   90.00
#
_symmetry.space_group_name_H-M   'P 1'
#
loop_
_entity.id
_entity.type
_entity.pdbx_description
1 polymer ?
#
loop_
_entity_poly.entity_id
_entity_poly.type
_entity_poly.pdbx_seq_one_letter_code
_entity_poly.pdbx_strand_id
1 'polypeptide(L)'
;MYLHVYRPRSSARRIQALVKDHGSVARYPVACPYCGMGARREPGYLDSTPLPTAGALSSGSLVPVTATNSTVSSSNVERTGSRLQPAHLDQPRLGAAPTVTRFPPSFSAATRESIRQVGPRGTRRHCSRGYLHPVAALEPLFAREPADWTPPLLVYPASIRGRAPSPSPPSRRRPEAAMFRWLVNAGFLALPIAATLGILLGIQSHRQATGQAPLFTPPLNNKWVEKTYCQKAFGIHPDTKGQEFTRKSRRIPSTFWGLDEGEAGFLCMNVTTFNNQTYATRTTAPSFSAVWQYNPKEKPVHAFPNIKVDGDVLPAPLEKIKHYNVDVKWSMRLDNDTEKGTSTNELKKGPVNANVAIDMFIDKDKSKASNSTAASHEVMVWLAAIGPASHTIGQDKGPVKTMVLDGTFFDLFIGPNPGIKDFTQQVLTWKARELTPTFKGDISELVNDVVKSNDPLYPSPSDYLGYFAFGTEAYDSPKPVTFSVPSLSIDIQKS
;
A
#
# COMPACT_ATOMS: atom_id res chain seq x y z
N MET A 1 13.59 -47.27 -39.26
CA MET A 1 14.62 -48.33 -39.29
C MET A 1 15.97 -47.63 -39.16
N TYR A 2 16.84 -47.81 -38.17
CA TYR A 2 16.97 -48.78 -37.09
C TYR A 2 17.59 -48.06 -35.86
N LEU A 3 17.25 -48.58 -34.68
CA LEU A 3 17.64 -48.15 -33.33
C LEU A 3 18.97 -48.80 -32.88
N HIS A 4 19.41 -48.40 -31.67
CA HIS A 4 20.28 -49.11 -30.69
C HIS A 4 21.82 -48.91 -30.81
N VAL A 5 22.66 -48.80 -29.74
CA VAL A 5 22.52 -48.74 -28.26
C VAL A 5 23.93 -48.51 -27.62
N TYR A 6 23.99 -47.78 -26.49
CA TYR A 6 24.77 -47.98 -25.23
C TYR A 6 26.29 -48.39 -25.29
N ARG A 7 27.26 -47.91 -24.47
CA ARG A 7 27.32 -47.68 -23.00
C ARG A 7 28.72 -47.07 -22.61
N PRO A 8 29.18 -46.95 -21.33
CA PRO A 8 29.74 -45.72 -20.77
C PRO A 8 31.23 -45.82 -20.35
N ARG A 9 31.84 -44.74 -19.85
CA ARG A 9 33.03 -44.84 -18.99
C ARG A 9 32.97 -43.91 -17.78
N SER A 10 33.15 -44.56 -16.64
CA SER A 10 33.42 -44.04 -15.31
C SER A 10 34.80 -43.40 -15.22
N SER A 11 34.96 -42.42 -14.33
CA SER A 11 36.24 -42.11 -13.68
C SER A 11 35.98 -41.33 -12.40
N ALA A 12 36.06 -42.05 -11.28
CA ALA A 12 36.21 -41.49 -9.96
C ALA A 12 37.67 -41.04 -9.76
N ARG A 13 37.89 -39.86 -9.18
CA ARG A 13 39.12 -39.57 -8.41
C ARG A 13 38.77 -38.84 -7.12
N ARG A 14 39.21 -39.48 -6.03
CA ARG A 14 39.41 -38.94 -4.68
C ARG A 14 40.36 -37.74 -4.73
N ILE A 15 40.05 -36.70 -3.96
CA ILE A 15 41.05 -35.93 -3.20
C ILE A 15 40.53 -35.81 -1.76
N GLN A 16 41.42 -36.17 -0.82
CA GLN A 16 41.21 -36.13 0.61
C GLN A 16 41.36 -34.71 1.18
N ALA A 17 40.48 -34.44 2.15
CA ALA A 17 40.70 -33.77 3.43
C ALA A 17 41.60 -32.52 3.52
N LEU A 18 40.98 -31.42 3.96
CA LEU A 18 41.58 -30.51 4.94
C LEU A 18 40.48 -30.00 5.89
N VAL A 19 40.50 -30.56 7.10
CA VAL A 19 39.73 -30.13 8.26
C VAL A 19 40.45 -28.94 8.90
N LYS A 20 39.76 -27.80 9.03
CA LYS A 20 40.03 -26.79 10.05
C LYS A 20 38.72 -26.13 10.47
N ASP A 21 38.23 -26.62 11.59
CA ASP A 21 37.79 -25.88 12.77
C ASP A 21 37.42 -24.40 12.57
N HIS A 22 36.15 -24.05 12.84
CA HIS A 22 35.75 -22.84 13.56
C HIS A 22 34.29 -22.96 13.99
N GLY A 23 34.10 -23.24 15.29
CA GLY A 23 32.86 -22.98 15.99
C GLY A 23 32.64 -21.48 16.15
N SER A 24 31.36 -21.06 16.14
CA SER A 24 30.75 -20.00 16.96
C SER A 24 29.35 -19.70 16.41
N VAL A 25 28.31 -20.35 16.95
CA VAL A 25 26.92 -19.95 16.70
C VAL A 25 26.63 -18.73 17.56
N ALA A 26 26.62 -17.55 16.96
CA ALA A 26 26.18 -16.33 17.63
C ALA A 26 24.66 -16.39 17.84
N ARG A 27 24.23 -16.60 19.09
CA ARG A 27 22.85 -16.31 19.52
C ARG A 27 22.71 -14.80 19.64
N TYR A 28 21.90 -14.19 18.79
CA TYR A 28 21.45 -12.81 18.96
C TYR A 28 20.34 -12.78 20.02
N PRO A 29 20.41 -11.88 21.03
CA PRO A 29 19.27 -11.65 21.90
C PRO A 29 18.21 -10.85 21.13
N VAL A 30 17.00 -11.39 21.08
CA VAL A 30 15.79 -10.66 20.67
C VAL A 30 15.44 -9.68 21.80
N ALA A 31 15.80 -8.41 21.63
CA ALA A 31 15.32 -7.34 22.48
C ALA A 31 14.04 -6.75 21.86
N CYS A 32 12.89 -6.95 22.50
CA CYS A 32 11.67 -6.18 22.25
C CYS A 32 11.91 -4.72 22.66
N PRO A 33 11.83 -3.72 21.77
CA PRO A 33 12.00 -2.33 22.17
C PRO A 33 10.64 -1.65 22.28
N TYR A 34 9.79 -2.02 23.25
CA TYR A 34 8.63 -1.18 23.63
C TYR A 34 8.21 -1.44 25.08
N CYS A 35 9.04 -0.98 26.03
CA CYS A 35 8.60 -0.63 27.38
C CYS A 35 9.23 0.73 27.71
N GLY A 36 8.49 1.82 27.48
CA GLY A 36 8.98 3.16 27.80
C GLY A 36 8.27 4.29 27.06
N MET A 37 6.94 4.39 27.14
CA MET A 37 6.27 5.66 26.87
C MET A 37 6.17 6.45 28.16
N GLY A 38 7.14 7.34 28.36
CA GLY A 38 7.07 8.41 29.35
C GLY A 38 6.05 9.46 28.91
N ALA A 39 5.15 9.79 29.83
CA ALA A 39 4.23 10.92 29.72
C ALA A 39 4.99 12.21 29.38
N ARG A 40 4.64 12.86 28.26
CA ARG A 40 5.04 14.25 28.02
C ARG A 40 3.94 15.20 28.48
N ARG A 41 4.39 16.15 29.27
CA ARG A 41 3.67 17.26 29.89
C ARG A 41 2.97 18.13 28.86
N GLU A 42 1.77 18.56 29.21
CA GLU A 42 1.03 19.65 28.57
C GLU A 42 1.86 20.95 28.56
N PRO A 43 1.83 21.75 27.48
CA PRO A 43 2.28 23.13 27.55
C PRO A 43 1.18 23.99 28.18
N GLY A 44 1.55 24.64 29.29
CA GLY A 44 0.73 25.56 30.05
C GLY A 44 0.26 26.75 29.23
N TYR A 45 -0.97 27.15 29.53
CA TYR A 45 -1.62 28.38 29.11
C TYR A 45 -0.92 29.57 29.79
N LEU A 46 -0.40 30.51 29.01
CA LEU A 46 -0.01 31.83 29.51
C LEU A 46 -0.72 32.93 28.72
N ASP A 47 -1.53 33.62 29.51
CA ASP A 47 -1.76 35.05 29.57
C ASP A 47 -2.51 35.80 28.46
N SER A 48 -3.59 36.39 28.96
CA SER A 48 -4.53 37.32 28.36
C SER A 48 -3.95 38.72 28.27
N THR A 49 -3.99 39.32 27.08
CA THR A 49 -4.05 40.79 26.92
C THR A 49 -5.07 41.18 25.86
N PRO A 50 -5.74 42.34 25.99
CA PRO A 50 -7.00 42.64 25.31
C PRO A 50 -6.80 43.30 23.94
N LEU A 51 -7.70 42.97 23.02
CA LEU A 51 -7.90 43.66 21.74
C LEU A 51 -8.33 45.12 21.95
N PRO A 52 -7.81 46.07 21.14
CA PRO A 52 -8.31 47.43 21.14
C PRO A 52 -9.64 47.56 20.38
N THR A 53 -10.38 48.54 20.84
CA THR A 53 -11.73 48.99 20.50
C THR A 53 -11.94 49.37 19.04
N ALA A 54 -13.17 49.14 18.58
CA ALA A 54 -13.72 49.52 17.29
C ALA A 54 -13.62 51.04 17.04
N GLY A 55 -13.11 51.41 15.87
CA GLY A 55 -13.13 52.76 15.31
C GLY A 55 -14.14 52.87 14.17
N ALA A 56 -14.83 54.00 14.14
CA ALA A 56 -16.02 54.34 13.37
C ALA A 56 -15.92 54.17 11.84
N LEU A 57 -17.02 53.72 11.22
CA LEU A 57 -17.29 53.87 9.79
C LEU A 57 -18.20 55.08 9.57
N SER A 58 -17.67 56.07 8.87
CA SER A 58 -18.39 57.26 8.41
C SER A 58 -19.20 56.98 7.14
N SER A 59 -20.40 57.53 7.14
CA SER A 59 -21.35 57.68 6.04
C SER A 59 -20.78 58.34 4.78
N GLY A 60 -21.11 57.79 3.60
CA GLY A 60 -21.02 58.45 2.30
C GLY A 60 -22.06 57.87 1.34
N SER A 61 -22.94 58.73 0.84
CA SER A 61 -24.20 58.43 0.14
C SER A 61 -24.09 58.50 -1.39
N LEU A 62 -24.90 57.67 -2.07
CA LEU A 62 -25.60 57.86 -3.38
C LEU A 62 -24.73 57.93 -4.65
N VAL A 63 -25.06 57.26 -5.77
CA VAL A 63 -26.24 57.44 -6.66
C VAL A 63 -26.46 56.17 -7.53
N PRO A 64 -27.69 55.81 -7.93
CA PRO A 64 -28.00 54.58 -8.67
C PRO A 64 -27.98 54.77 -10.20
N VAL A 65 -27.71 53.70 -10.96
CA VAL A 65 -27.98 53.63 -12.41
C VAL A 65 -28.90 52.46 -12.72
N THR A 66 -29.94 52.81 -13.46
CA THR A 66 -31.13 52.07 -13.83
C THR A 66 -30.87 51.02 -14.92
N ALA A 67 -31.75 50.02 -14.92
CA ALA A 67 -31.84 48.87 -15.80
C ALA A 67 -32.11 49.19 -17.29
N THR A 68 -31.77 48.24 -18.17
CA THR A 68 -32.60 47.90 -19.35
C THR A 68 -32.50 46.41 -19.70
N ASN A 69 -33.67 45.76 -19.70
CA ASN A 69 -33.96 44.50 -20.38
C ASN A 69 -34.01 44.71 -21.90
N SER A 70 -33.63 43.69 -22.67
CA SER A 70 -34.20 43.46 -24.01
C SER A 70 -34.13 41.99 -24.38
N THR A 71 -35.31 41.36 -24.40
CA THR A 71 -35.69 40.15 -25.12
C THR A 71 -35.84 40.41 -26.63
N VAL A 72 -35.83 39.35 -27.44
CA VAL A 72 -36.42 39.09 -28.79
C VAL A 72 -35.46 38.12 -29.52
N SER A 73 -35.73 36.82 -29.66
CA SER A 73 -36.75 36.09 -30.46
C SER A 73 -36.44 35.97 -31.96
N SER A 74 -36.44 34.70 -32.43
CA SER A 74 -36.79 34.19 -33.78
C SER A 74 -35.87 34.59 -34.96
N SER A 75 -35.54 33.76 -35.95
CA SER A 75 -36.32 32.70 -36.62
C SER A 75 -35.43 31.79 -37.51
N ASN A 76 -35.94 30.57 -37.75
CA ASN A 76 -35.57 29.59 -38.78
C ASN A 76 -35.39 30.15 -40.20
N VAL A 77 -34.50 29.55 -41.01
CA VAL A 77 -34.78 29.15 -42.42
C VAL A 77 -33.95 27.92 -42.80
N GLU A 78 -34.64 27.01 -43.49
CA GLU A 78 -34.32 25.72 -44.10
C GLU A 78 -33.34 25.71 -45.30
N ARG A 79 -32.87 24.48 -45.62
CA ARG A 79 -32.55 23.91 -46.96
C ARG A 79 -31.32 24.50 -47.69
N THR A 80 -30.47 23.77 -48.42
CA THR A 80 -30.48 22.48 -49.15
C THR A 80 -29.00 22.24 -49.51
N GLY A 81 -28.38 21.07 -49.29
CA GLY A 81 -28.33 19.98 -50.26
C GLY A 81 -27.72 20.37 -51.63
N SER A 82 -26.44 20.04 -51.90
CA SER A 82 -26.00 19.34 -53.12
C SER A 82 -24.48 19.17 -53.26
N ARG A 83 -24.14 17.89 -53.42
CA ARG A 83 -22.94 17.18 -53.89
C ARG A 83 -22.29 17.76 -55.16
N LEU A 84 -20.95 17.71 -55.27
CA LEU A 84 -20.18 17.25 -56.44
C LEU A 84 -18.66 17.16 -56.11
N GLN A 85 -18.01 16.10 -56.60
CA GLN A 85 -16.59 15.73 -56.40
C GLN A 85 -15.65 16.40 -57.44
N PRO A 86 -14.42 15.89 -57.73
CA PRO A 86 -13.16 16.56 -57.41
C PRO A 86 -12.40 17.06 -58.65
N ALA A 87 -11.40 17.93 -58.46
CA ALA A 87 -10.46 18.31 -59.51
C ALA A 87 -9.03 17.89 -59.17
N HIS A 88 -8.40 17.30 -60.18
CA HIS A 88 -7.05 16.75 -60.26
C HIS A 88 -6.03 17.83 -60.71
N LEU A 89 -4.73 17.53 -60.52
CA LEU A 89 -3.52 18.18 -61.10
C LEU A 89 -3.15 19.56 -60.49
N ASP A 90 -1.89 19.90 -60.15
CA ASP A 90 -0.59 19.58 -60.73
C ASP A 90 0.57 19.72 -59.72
N GLN A 91 1.68 19.01 -59.97
CA GLN A 91 3.01 19.25 -59.37
C GLN A 91 3.66 20.54 -59.90
N PRO A 92 4.69 21.06 -59.20
CA PRO A 92 6.00 21.06 -59.85
C PRO A 92 7.20 20.67 -58.95
N ARG A 93 8.30 20.44 -59.66
CA ARG A 93 9.58 19.83 -59.30
C ARG A 93 10.57 20.74 -58.53
N LEU A 94 11.46 20.05 -57.79
CA LEU A 94 12.94 20.21 -57.66
C LEU A 94 13.60 21.50 -57.14
N GLY A 95 14.51 21.28 -56.18
CA GLY A 95 15.67 22.11 -55.80
C GLY A 95 15.72 22.34 -54.27
N ALA A 96 16.80 22.17 -53.52
CA ALA A 96 18.17 21.74 -53.72
C ALA A 96 18.74 21.37 -52.32
N ALA A 97 19.74 20.48 -52.27
CA ALA A 97 20.50 20.16 -51.04
C ALA A 97 21.56 21.23 -50.72
N PRO A 98 22.10 21.25 -49.49
CA PRO A 98 23.51 21.57 -49.34
C PRO A 98 24.33 20.52 -48.57
N THR A 99 25.52 20.38 -49.12
CA THR A 99 26.72 19.63 -48.83
C THR A 99 27.30 19.79 -47.42
N VAL A 100 27.59 18.63 -46.80
CA VAL A 100 28.83 18.21 -46.11
C VAL A 100 29.88 19.27 -45.73
N THR A 101 30.27 19.27 -44.45
CA THR A 101 31.64 19.60 -44.00
C THR A 101 32.16 18.53 -43.02
N ARG A 102 33.31 17.94 -43.35
CA ARG A 102 34.12 17.02 -42.52
C ARG A 102 35.30 17.77 -41.89
N PHE A 103 35.51 17.52 -40.59
CA PHE A 103 36.76 17.28 -39.80
C PHE A 103 38.05 18.11 -40.02
N PRO A 104 38.86 18.31 -38.95
CA PRO A 104 39.92 17.33 -38.64
C PRO A 104 40.08 16.96 -37.14
N PRO A 105 40.91 15.92 -36.84
CA PRO A 105 41.06 15.27 -35.53
C PRO A 105 42.44 15.56 -34.85
N SER A 106 42.75 14.79 -33.77
CA SER A 106 44.01 14.66 -32.99
C SER A 106 44.16 15.66 -31.82
N PHE A 107 44.62 15.35 -30.59
CA PHE A 107 45.64 14.46 -29.97
C PHE A 107 45.12 14.07 -28.55
N SER A 108 45.33 12.91 -27.92
CA SER A 108 46.52 12.15 -27.47
C SER A 108 46.39 11.89 -25.96
N ALA A 109 46.86 10.71 -25.57
CA ALA A 109 46.92 10.18 -24.22
C ALA A 109 48.04 10.79 -23.35
N ALA A 110 47.89 10.52 -22.04
CA ALA A 110 48.92 10.37 -21.01
C ALA A 110 49.64 11.62 -20.48
N THR A 111 49.47 11.92 -19.18
CA THR A 111 50.62 11.89 -18.23
C THR A 111 50.16 11.72 -16.77
N ARG A 112 50.88 10.82 -16.07
CA ARG A 112 51.02 10.69 -14.62
C ARG A 112 51.86 11.88 -14.08
N GLU A 113 51.48 12.41 -12.93
CA GLU A 113 52.34 13.00 -11.87
C GLU A 113 51.43 13.08 -10.62
N SER A 114 51.59 12.39 -9.49
CA SER A 114 52.75 12.14 -8.63
C SER A 114 53.57 13.40 -8.40
N ILE A 115 53.29 14.12 -7.29
CA ILE A 115 54.34 14.69 -6.44
C ILE A 115 53.78 15.07 -5.05
N ARG A 116 54.48 14.51 -4.05
CA ARG A 116 54.82 14.99 -2.70
C ARG A 116 53.75 15.11 -1.61
N GLN A 117 53.84 14.10 -0.74
CA GLN A 117 53.87 14.22 0.72
C GLN A 117 54.46 15.54 1.24
N VAL A 118 53.71 16.20 2.12
CA VAL A 118 54.24 17.10 3.16
C VAL A 118 53.69 16.61 4.48
N GLY A 119 54.56 15.97 5.26
CA GLY A 119 54.35 15.62 6.66
C GLY A 119 54.59 16.81 7.61
N PRO A 120 54.45 16.63 8.93
CA PRO A 120 53.46 17.36 9.70
C PRO A 120 54.06 18.46 10.61
N ARG A 121 53.24 19.46 10.94
CA ARG A 121 53.45 20.30 12.13
C ARG A 121 52.32 20.07 13.12
N GLY A 122 52.71 19.53 14.26
CA GLY A 122 51.82 19.27 15.38
C GLY A 122 51.42 20.54 16.11
N THR A 123 50.27 20.46 16.78
CA THR A 123 50.01 21.20 18.01
C THR A 123 49.23 20.29 18.93
N ARG A 124 49.88 19.93 20.04
CA ARG A 124 49.34 19.28 21.23
C ARG A 124 48.13 20.08 21.73
N ARG A 125 47.03 19.40 22.06
CA ARG A 125 46.10 19.85 23.11
C ARG A 125 45.80 18.70 24.05
N HIS A 126 45.80 19.07 25.32
CA HIS A 126 45.78 18.26 26.51
C HIS A 126 44.56 17.33 26.61
N CYS A 127 44.84 16.05 26.91
CA CYS A 127 43.89 15.17 27.57
C CYS A 127 43.90 15.47 29.07
N SER A 128 42.80 15.97 29.60
CA SER A 128 42.55 16.01 31.04
C SER A 128 41.82 14.74 31.45
N ARG A 129 42.49 13.96 32.30
CA ARG A 129 41.94 12.81 33.04
C ARG A 129 40.74 13.26 33.89
N GLY A 130 39.56 12.71 33.59
CA GLY A 130 38.41 12.72 34.48
C GLY A 130 38.35 11.42 35.26
N TYR A 131 38.27 11.54 36.59
CA TYR A 131 38.23 10.47 37.56
C TYR A 131 37.01 9.54 37.38
N LEU A 132 37.26 8.22 37.42
CA LEU A 132 36.25 7.19 37.62
C LEU A 132 35.96 7.08 39.13
N HIS A 133 34.74 7.41 39.54
CA HIS A 133 34.17 6.92 40.80
C HIS A 133 33.22 5.76 40.51
N PRO A 134 33.29 4.66 41.29
CA PRO A 134 32.42 3.51 41.10
C PRO A 134 31.03 3.80 41.65
N VAL A 135 30.00 3.70 40.81
CA VAL A 135 28.61 3.67 41.26
C VAL A 135 28.27 2.22 41.59
N ALA A 136 27.86 2.01 42.83
CA ALA A 136 27.38 0.73 43.36
C ALA A 136 26.24 0.18 42.50
N ALA A 137 26.37 -1.07 42.09
CA ALA A 137 25.30 -1.83 41.44
C ALA A 137 24.22 -2.18 42.48
N LEU A 138 23.02 -1.67 42.29
CA LEU A 138 21.81 -2.18 42.93
C LEU A 138 21.29 -3.34 42.07
N GLU A 139 21.34 -4.54 42.62
CA GLU A 139 20.70 -5.73 42.06
C GLU A 139 19.17 -5.56 42.04
N PRO A 140 18.48 -5.85 40.93
CA PRO A 140 17.06 -6.17 40.97
C PRO A 140 16.88 -7.66 41.26
N LEU A 141 16.24 -7.96 42.40
CA LEU A 141 15.65 -9.25 42.71
C LEU A 141 14.63 -9.63 41.63
N PHE A 142 15.05 -10.46 40.67
CA PHE A 142 14.12 -11.21 39.81
C PHE A 142 13.91 -12.60 40.39
N ALA A 143 12.63 -12.93 40.60
CA ALA A 143 12.18 -14.24 40.99
C ALA A 143 12.63 -15.29 39.96
N ARG A 144 13.27 -16.35 40.45
CA ARG A 144 13.55 -17.57 39.68
C ARG A 144 12.22 -18.28 39.39
N GLU A 145 11.82 -18.35 38.14
CA GLU A 145 10.91 -19.40 37.69
C GLU A 145 11.68 -20.72 37.58
N PRO A 146 11.12 -21.85 38.05
CA PRO A 146 11.78 -23.15 37.94
C PRO A 146 11.72 -23.68 36.51
N ALA A 147 12.88 -24.13 36.04
CA ALA A 147 13.02 -25.02 34.91
C ALA A 147 12.37 -26.39 35.19
N ASP A 148 12.09 -27.11 34.10
CA ASP A 148 11.65 -28.51 34.03
C ASP A 148 10.15 -28.79 34.24
N TRP A 149 9.39 -28.61 33.17
CA TRP A 149 8.19 -29.41 32.88
C TRP A 149 8.35 -30.07 31.51
N THR A 150 8.94 -31.26 31.50
CA THR A 150 8.80 -32.22 30.41
C THR A 150 7.44 -32.91 30.55
N PRO A 151 6.55 -32.83 29.55
CA PRO A 151 5.32 -33.62 29.57
C PRO A 151 5.69 -35.11 29.43
N PRO A 152 5.05 -36.02 30.19
CA PRO A 152 5.33 -37.44 30.06
C PRO A 152 4.91 -37.93 28.67
N LEU A 153 5.85 -38.60 27.99
CA LEU A 153 5.59 -39.42 26.81
C LEU A 153 4.56 -40.49 27.18
N LEU A 154 3.33 -40.32 26.71
CA LEU A 154 2.30 -41.34 26.73
C LEU A 154 2.67 -42.42 25.70
N VAL A 155 3.34 -43.47 26.20
CA VAL A 155 3.53 -44.73 25.49
C VAL A 155 2.16 -45.39 25.34
N TYR A 156 1.63 -45.45 24.13
CA TYR A 156 0.46 -46.27 23.80
C TYR A 156 0.88 -47.75 23.81
N PRO A 157 0.33 -48.61 24.69
CA PRO A 157 0.52 -50.04 24.55
C PRO A 157 -0.26 -50.57 23.34
N ALA A 158 0.38 -51.51 22.65
CA ALA A 158 -0.15 -52.20 21.49
C ALA A 158 -1.48 -52.92 21.79
N SER A 159 -2.45 -52.66 20.91
CA SER A 159 -3.47 -53.58 20.39
C SER A 159 -3.84 -54.80 21.27
N ILE A 160 -4.85 -54.63 22.15
CA ILE A 160 -5.68 -55.74 22.61
C ILE A 160 -6.93 -55.79 21.72
N ARG A 161 -7.06 -56.86 20.92
CA ARG A 161 -8.28 -57.22 20.19
C ARG A 161 -9.38 -57.62 21.19
N GLY A 162 -10.14 -56.63 21.67
CA GLY A 162 -11.39 -56.85 22.38
C GLY A 162 -12.56 -57.04 21.42
N ARG A 163 -13.35 -58.10 21.63
CA ARG A 163 -14.62 -58.39 20.93
C ARG A 163 -15.52 -57.16 20.86
N ALA A 164 -16.03 -56.87 19.67
CA ALA A 164 -17.07 -55.88 19.45
C ALA A 164 -18.34 -56.25 20.26
N PRO A 165 -18.88 -55.34 21.09
CA PRO A 165 -20.19 -55.54 21.69
C PRO A 165 -21.27 -55.44 20.61
N SER A 166 -22.20 -56.40 20.68
CA SER A 166 -23.37 -56.52 19.82
C SER A 166 -24.17 -55.20 19.77
N PRO A 167 -24.64 -54.76 18.59
CA PRO A 167 -25.45 -53.55 18.47
C PRO A 167 -26.80 -53.78 19.17
N SER A 168 -27.03 -53.03 20.26
CA SER A 168 -28.34 -52.94 20.87
C SER A 168 -29.30 -52.17 19.95
N PRO A 169 -30.58 -52.58 19.87
CA PRO A 169 -31.53 -52.03 18.92
C PRO A 169 -31.80 -50.54 19.21
N PRO A 170 -32.01 -49.71 18.17
CA PRO A 170 -32.25 -48.29 18.32
C PRO A 170 -33.54 -48.07 19.13
N SER A 171 -33.34 -47.55 20.34
CA SER A 171 -34.38 -47.00 21.19
C SER A 171 -35.12 -45.90 20.42
N ARG A 172 -36.34 -46.19 19.93
CA ARG A 172 -37.32 -45.22 19.44
C ARG A 172 -37.69 -44.25 20.57
N ARG A 173 -36.82 -43.27 20.85
CA ARG A 173 -37.21 -42.10 21.64
C ARG A 173 -38.08 -41.21 20.77
N ARG A 174 -39.27 -40.88 21.27
CA ARG A 174 -40.24 -40.02 20.60
C ARG A 174 -39.58 -38.67 20.27
N PRO A 175 -39.61 -38.21 19.01
CA PRO A 175 -38.92 -36.98 18.56
C PRO A 175 -39.46 -35.68 19.20
N GLU A 176 -40.62 -35.73 19.86
CA GLU A 176 -41.31 -34.56 20.40
C GLU A 176 -40.57 -33.91 21.59
N ALA A 177 -39.90 -34.70 22.44
CA ALA A 177 -39.20 -34.16 23.62
C ALA A 177 -37.88 -33.44 23.26
N ALA A 178 -37.27 -33.79 22.13
CA ALA A 178 -36.04 -33.14 21.64
C ALA A 178 -36.34 -31.76 21.04
N MET A 179 -37.46 -31.63 20.32
CA MET A 179 -37.89 -30.38 19.70
C MET A 179 -38.28 -29.32 20.75
N PHE A 180 -38.99 -29.73 21.82
CA PHE A 180 -39.38 -28.80 22.90
C PHE A 180 -38.16 -28.24 23.66
N ARG A 181 -37.18 -29.07 24.00
CA ARG A 181 -35.93 -28.62 24.65
C ARG A 181 -35.14 -27.64 23.78
N TRP A 182 -35.14 -27.85 22.47
CA TRP A 182 -34.47 -26.95 21.53
C TRP A 182 -35.17 -25.59 21.47
N LEU A 183 -36.50 -25.56 21.38
CA LEU A 183 -37.29 -24.32 21.36
C LEU A 183 -37.14 -23.51 22.66
N VAL A 184 -37.14 -24.18 23.81
CA VAL A 184 -36.95 -23.51 25.11
C VAL A 184 -35.55 -22.91 25.22
N ASN A 185 -34.50 -23.64 24.82
CA ASN A 185 -33.13 -23.13 24.84
C ASN A 185 -32.91 -21.99 23.84
N ALA A 186 -33.49 -22.09 22.63
CA ALA A 186 -33.44 -21.01 21.64
C ALA A 186 -34.17 -19.75 22.11
N GLY A 187 -35.34 -19.92 22.74
CA GLY A 187 -36.11 -18.82 23.34
C GLY A 187 -35.36 -18.11 24.47
N PHE A 188 -34.74 -18.87 25.38
CA PHE A 188 -33.93 -18.31 26.46
C PHE A 188 -32.67 -17.57 25.97
N LEU A 189 -32.14 -17.93 24.81
CA LEU A 189 -31.05 -17.18 24.18
C LEU A 189 -31.56 -15.93 23.45
N ALA A 190 -32.69 -16.03 22.74
CA ALA A 190 -33.22 -14.95 21.92
C ALA A 190 -33.80 -13.78 22.75
N LEU A 191 -34.49 -14.08 23.86
CA LEU A 191 -35.11 -13.07 24.72
C LEU A 191 -34.15 -11.99 25.25
N PRO A 192 -33.00 -12.31 25.87
CA PRO A 192 -32.07 -11.28 26.36
C PRO A 192 -31.44 -10.46 25.23
N ILE A 193 -31.18 -11.07 24.06
CA ILE A 193 -30.66 -10.35 22.89
C ILE A 193 -31.70 -9.36 22.37
N ALA A 194 -32.95 -9.81 22.17
CA ALA A 194 -34.04 -8.97 21.70
C ALA A 194 -34.36 -7.82 22.67
N ALA A 195 -34.37 -8.10 23.98
CA ALA A 195 -34.56 -7.07 25.01
C ALA A 195 -33.43 -6.02 24.96
N THR A 196 -32.17 -6.46 24.85
CA THR A 196 -31.02 -5.56 24.75
C THR A 196 -31.09 -4.69 23.49
N LEU A 197 -31.36 -5.28 22.33
CA LEU A 197 -31.53 -4.54 21.08
C LEU A 197 -32.71 -3.56 21.14
N GLY A 198 -33.84 -3.97 21.70
CA GLY A 198 -35.01 -3.11 21.89
C GLY A 198 -34.71 -1.88 22.76
N ILE A 199 -34.00 -2.08 23.88
CA ILE A 199 -33.55 -0.98 24.75
C ILE A 199 -32.60 -0.06 24.00
N LEU A 200 -31.60 -0.60 23.29
CA LEU A 200 -30.62 0.20 22.54
C LEU A 200 -31.28 1.02 21.42
N LEU A 201 -32.21 0.42 20.68
CA LEU A 201 -32.98 1.12 19.64
C LEU A 201 -33.90 2.19 20.24
N GLY A 202 -34.54 1.91 21.39
CA GLY A 202 -35.37 2.88 22.11
C GLY A 202 -34.56 4.09 22.60
N ILE A 203 -33.40 3.86 23.22
CA ILE A 203 -32.47 4.92 23.64
C ILE A 203 -32.01 5.72 22.43
N GLN A 204 -31.63 5.06 21.34
CA GLN A 204 -31.16 5.72 20.12
C GLN A 204 -32.26 6.60 19.50
N SER A 205 -33.51 6.11 19.44
CA SER A 205 -34.67 6.87 18.96
C SER A 205 -34.95 8.09 19.83
N HIS A 206 -34.91 7.95 21.16
CA HIS A 206 -35.07 9.08 22.08
C HIS A 206 -33.98 10.13 21.91
N ARG A 207 -32.72 9.71 21.72
CA ARG A 207 -31.59 10.62 21.47
C ARG A 207 -31.76 11.38 20.16
N GLN A 208 -32.18 10.70 19.09
CA GLN A 208 -32.50 11.34 17.82
C GLN A 208 -33.63 12.38 17.96
N ALA A 209 -34.71 12.04 18.67
CA ALA A 209 -35.84 12.94 18.91
C ALA A 209 -35.47 14.18 19.76
N THR A 210 -34.46 14.06 20.63
CA THR A 210 -34.00 15.14 21.51
C THR A 210 -32.78 15.89 20.98
N GLY A 211 -32.32 15.59 19.76
CA GLY A 211 -31.13 16.20 19.17
C GLY A 211 -29.80 15.80 19.84
N GLN A 212 -29.80 14.74 20.65
CA GLN A 212 -28.58 14.19 21.24
C GLN A 212 -27.80 13.36 20.21
N ALA A 213 -26.46 13.32 20.36
CA ALA A 213 -25.61 12.50 19.50
C ALA A 213 -25.99 11.01 19.58
N PRO A 214 -25.88 10.22 18.50
CA PRO A 214 -26.11 8.77 18.54
C PRO A 214 -25.30 8.06 19.63
N LEU A 215 -25.83 6.98 20.21
CA LEU A 215 -25.22 6.25 21.33
C LEU A 215 -23.88 5.59 20.94
N PHE A 216 -23.71 5.26 19.66
CA PHE A 216 -22.57 4.51 19.14
C PHE A 216 -21.69 5.29 18.16
N THR A 217 -21.99 6.56 17.92
CA THR A 217 -21.08 7.43 17.17
C THR A 217 -20.16 8.14 18.15
N PRO A 218 -18.84 8.12 17.93
CA PRO A 218 -17.94 9.01 18.66
C PRO A 218 -18.46 10.46 18.57
N PRO A 219 -18.35 11.26 19.64
CA PRO A 219 -18.75 12.66 19.57
C PRO A 219 -17.98 13.37 18.46
N LEU A 220 -18.71 13.97 17.51
CA LEU A 220 -18.12 14.81 16.47
C LEU A 220 -17.44 16.00 17.15
N ASN A 221 -16.12 15.99 17.18
CA ASN A 221 -15.31 17.09 17.72
C ASN A 221 -14.11 17.32 16.81
N ASN A 222 -13.44 18.46 16.95
CA ASN A 222 -12.29 18.81 16.13
C ASN A 222 -11.00 18.07 16.54
N LYS A 223 -11.10 16.95 17.29
CA LYS A 223 -9.94 16.15 17.65
C LYS A 223 -9.59 15.24 16.48
N TRP A 224 -8.30 15.15 16.21
CA TRP A 224 -7.73 14.07 15.43
C TRP A 224 -7.38 12.92 16.38
N VAL A 225 -7.52 11.70 15.89
CA VAL A 225 -7.21 10.48 16.62
C VAL A 225 -6.26 9.66 15.78
N GLU A 226 -5.12 9.31 16.34
CA GLU A 226 -4.19 8.35 15.76
C GLU A 226 -4.41 6.98 16.41
N LYS A 227 -4.55 5.94 15.59
CA LYS A 227 -4.68 4.55 16.05
C LYS A 227 -3.69 3.66 15.34
N THR A 228 -3.07 2.76 16.11
CA THR A 228 -2.13 1.76 15.62
C THR A 228 -2.83 0.43 15.44
N TYR A 229 -2.57 -0.22 14.31
CA TYR A 229 -3.14 -1.51 13.92
C TYR A 229 -2.01 -2.44 13.50
N CYS A 230 -1.78 -3.50 14.28
CA CYS A 230 -0.75 -4.51 14.02
C CYS A 230 -1.36 -5.90 13.73
N GLN A 231 -2.69 -5.99 13.68
CA GLN A 231 -3.37 -7.24 13.40
C GLN A 231 -3.05 -7.67 11.97
N LYS A 232 -2.97 -8.99 11.76
CA LYS A 232 -2.75 -9.56 10.44
C LYS A 232 -3.76 -8.97 9.45
N ALA A 233 -5.07 -9.14 9.61
CA ALA A 233 -6.06 -8.63 8.66
C ALA A 233 -7.03 -7.65 9.32
N PHE A 234 -6.90 -6.35 9.06
CA PHE A 234 -7.83 -5.36 9.59
C PHE A 234 -8.21 -4.28 8.57
N GLY A 235 -9.50 -4.05 8.35
CA GLY A 235 -10.01 -2.94 7.55
C GLY A 235 -10.51 -1.83 8.47
N ILE A 236 -10.03 -0.61 8.26
CA ILE A 236 -10.49 0.61 8.90
C ILE A 236 -11.26 1.39 7.84
N HIS A 237 -12.48 1.77 8.18
CA HIS A 237 -13.33 2.59 7.35
C HIS A 237 -13.57 3.90 8.11
N PRO A 238 -12.69 4.91 7.98
CA PRO A 238 -12.96 6.21 8.57
C PRO A 238 -14.22 6.78 7.91
N ASP A 239 -15.15 7.28 8.72
CA ASP A 239 -16.28 8.02 8.19
C ASP A 239 -15.78 9.28 7.46
N THR A 240 -16.31 9.55 6.27
CA THR A 240 -15.98 10.74 5.48
C THR A 240 -17.26 11.36 4.89
N LYS A 241 -17.22 12.65 4.54
CA LYS A 241 -18.33 13.35 3.85
C LYS A 241 -18.20 13.32 2.32
N GLY A 242 -17.36 12.45 1.77
CA GLY A 242 -16.97 12.44 0.35
C GLY A 242 -16.80 11.04 -0.20
N GLN A 243 -15.85 10.89 -1.13
CA GLN A 243 -15.38 9.60 -1.58
C GLN A 243 -14.83 8.81 -0.40
N GLU A 244 -15.35 7.60 -0.23
CA GLU A 244 -14.99 6.76 0.89
C GLU A 244 -13.63 6.10 0.62
N PHE A 245 -12.85 5.98 1.68
CA PHE A 245 -11.58 5.28 1.65
C PHE A 245 -11.63 4.18 2.68
N THR A 246 -11.44 2.96 2.22
CA THR A 246 -11.19 1.85 3.11
C THR A 246 -9.70 1.69 3.25
N ARG A 247 -9.23 2.05 4.43
CA ARG A 247 -7.86 1.79 4.84
C ARG A 247 -7.78 0.35 5.24
N LYS A 248 -7.10 -0.44 4.45
CA LYS A 248 -6.91 -1.82 4.82
C LYS A 248 -5.53 -1.90 5.47
N SER A 249 -5.49 -1.98 6.80
CA SER A 249 -4.45 -2.72 7.54
C SER A 249 -4.54 -4.23 7.25
N ARG A 250 -4.90 -4.59 6.02
CA ARG A 250 -4.96 -5.96 5.55
C ARG A 250 -3.53 -6.44 5.30
N ARG A 251 -3.10 -7.46 6.04
CA ARG A 251 -2.98 -8.80 5.45
C ARG A 251 -4.38 -9.14 4.91
N ILE A 252 -4.47 -9.43 3.64
CA ILE A 252 -5.76 -9.62 2.96
C ILE A 252 -6.49 -10.84 3.58
N PRO A 253 -7.74 -10.75 4.13
CA PRO A 253 -8.54 -11.93 4.33
C PRO A 253 -8.88 -12.45 2.94
N SER A 254 -8.63 -13.75 2.81
CA SER A 254 -8.76 -14.59 1.61
C SER A 254 -7.66 -14.45 0.56
N THR A 255 -6.40 -14.59 0.94
CA THR A 255 -5.53 -15.75 0.59
C THR A 255 -4.06 -15.43 0.91
N PHE A 256 -3.37 -16.40 1.53
CA PHE A 256 -1.93 -16.43 1.80
C PHE A 256 -1.10 -15.72 0.75
N TRP A 257 -0.36 -14.65 1.03
CA TRP A 257 0.94 -14.45 0.35
C TRP A 257 1.87 -13.67 1.28
N GLY A 258 2.73 -14.39 1.99
CA GLY A 258 4.05 -13.87 2.33
C GLY A 258 4.56 -14.02 3.76
N LEU A 259 3.76 -14.49 4.71
CA LEU A 259 4.30 -14.89 6.00
C LEU A 259 3.59 -16.15 6.49
N ASP A 260 4.31 -17.27 6.43
CA ASP A 260 3.89 -18.52 7.03
C ASP A 260 3.83 -18.40 8.55
N GLU A 261 3.07 -19.29 9.19
CA GLU A 261 2.99 -19.30 10.64
C GLU A 261 4.36 -19.60 11.25
N GLY A 262 4.85 -18.71 12.12
CA GLY A 262 6.16 -18.81 12.73
C GLY A 262 7.28 -18.05 12.00
N GLU A 263 7.03 -17.49 10.81
CA GLU A 263 8.03 -16.64 10.15
C GLU A 263 8.19 -15.30 10.87
N ALA A 264 9.45 -14.88 11.05
CA ALA A 264 9.79 -13.65 11.73
C ALA A 264 9.50 -12.42 10.86
N GLY A 265 8.93 -11.40 11.48
CA GLY A 265 8.64 -10.12 10.85
C GLY A 265 7.39 -9.49 11.45
N PHE A 266 7.18 -8.21 11.14
CA PHE A 266 6.02 -7.47 11.63
C PHE A 266 5.61 -6.38 10.66
N LEU A 267 4.36 -5.94 10.81
CA LEU A 267 3.83 -4.74 10.20
C LEU A 267 2.80 -4.13 11.12
N CYS A 268 2.90 -2.83 11.33
CA CYS A 268 1.93 -2.02 12.06
C CYS A 268 1.60 -0.78 11.24
N MET A 269 0.34 -0.41 11.15
CA MET A 269 -0.12 0.81 10.50
C MET A 269 -0.62 1.81 11.52
N ASN A 270 -0.19 3.07 11.40
CA ASN A 270 -0.77 4.19 12.12
C ASN A 270 -1.68 4.98 11.19
N VAL A 271 -2.85 5.31 11.70
CA VAL A 271 -3.93 5.92 10.93
C VAL A 271 -4.43 7.12 11.71
N THR A 272 -4.27 8.31 11.13
CA THR A 272 -4.84 9.54 11.68
C THR A 272 -6.22 9.77 11.07
N THR A 273 -7.25 9.93 11.89
CA THR A 273 -8.63 10.25 11.47
C THR A 273 -9.14 11.48 12.19
N PHE A 274 -10.01 12.25 11.55
CA PHE A 274 -10.66 13.40 12.18
C PHE A 274 -12.05 13.02 12.68
N ASN A 275 -12.33 13.22 13.99
CA ASN A 275 -13.63 12.87 14.57
C ASN A 275 -14.78 13.67 13.95
N ASN A 276 -14.53 14.89 13.45
CA ASN A 276 -15.52 15.71 12.74
C ASN A 276 -15.68 15.33 11.25
N GLN A 277 -14.91 14.34 10.76
CA GLN A 277 -14.94 13.83 9.38
C GLN A 277 -14.63 14.89 8.32
N THR A 278 -13.98 16.00 8.71
CA THR A 278 -13.63 17.08 7.78
C THR A 278 -12.23 16.85 7.23
N TYR A 279 -12.17 16.31 6.03
CA TYR A 279 -10.94 16.27 5.22
C TYR A 279 -10.90 17.47 4.27
N ALA A 280 -9.71 17.82 3.78
CA ALA A 280 -9.49 19.02 2.98
C ALA A 280 -10.37 19.07 1.72
N THR A 281 -10.58 17.90 1.09
CA THR A 281 -11.50 17.72 -0.04
C THR A 281 -12.37 16.48 0.18
N ARG A 282 -13.37 16.29 -0.68
CA ARG A 282 -14.16 15.05 -0.74
C ARG A 282 -13.33 13.83 -1.18
N THR A 283 -12.15 14.04 -1.70
CA THR A 283 -11.28 13.01 -2.32
C THR A 283 -9.96 12.86 -1.55
N THR A 284 -9.78 13.66 -0.49
CA THR A 284 -8.63 13.58 0.41
C THR A 284 -8.81 12.38 1.32
N ALA A 285 -7.90 11.44 1.20
CA ALA A 285 -7.80 10.34 2.14
C ALA A 285 -7.09 10.85 3.41
N PRO A 286 -7.36 10.29 4.59
CA PRO A 286 -6.63 10.72 5.76
C PRO A 286 -5.13 10.34 5.63
N SER A 287 -4.27 10.86 6.51
CA SER A 287 -2.86 10.47 6.55
C SER A 287 -2.64 9.13 7.25
N PHE A 288 -1.62 8.38 6.83
CA PHE A 288 -1.26 7.11 7.46
C PHE A 288 0.24 6.84 7.34
N SER A 289 0.73 5.92 8.17
CA SER A 289 2.05 5.33 8.02
C SER A 289 2.00 3.83 8.27
N ALA A 290 3.03 3.12 7.81
CA ALA A 290 3.25 1.71 8.06
C ALA A 290 4.70 1.50 8.47
N VAL A 291 4.91 0.83 9.60
CA VAL A 291 6.23 0.36 10.04
C VAL A 291 6.28 -1.14 9.83
N TRP A 292 7.28 -1.62 9.12
CA TRP A 292 7.42 -3.03 8.80
C TRP A 292 8.87 -3.49 8.83
N GLN A 293 9.06 -4.79 9.04
CA GLN A 293 10.34 -5.46 8.92
C GLN A 293 10.09 -6.93 8.58
N TYR A 294 10.77 -7.43 7.55
CA TYR A 294 10.67 -8.81 7.11
C TYR A 294 12.04 -9.36 6.74
N ASN A 295 12.21 -10.66 6.93
CA ASN A 295 13.39 -11.37 6.44
C ASN A 295 13.27 -11.62 4.93
N PRO A 296 14.40 -11.73 4.20
CA PRO A 296 14.37 -12.12 2.79
C PRO A 296 13.75 -13.51 2.59
N LYS A 297 13.01 -13.71 1.49
CA LYS A 297 12.47 -15.02 1.09
C LYS A 297 12.42 -15.16 -0.44
N GLU A 298 12.17 -16.38 -0.93
CA GLU A 298 12.14 -16.69 -2.38
C GLU A 298 11.03 -15.96 -3.16
N LYS A 299 9.85 -15.79 -2.56
CA LYS A 299 8.77 -14.96 -3.13
C LYS A 299 8.92 -13.54 -2.63
N PRO A 300 9.10 -12.50 -3.43
CA PRO A 300 9.60 -11.24 -2.87
C PRO A 300 8.67 -10.54 -1.87
N VAL A 301 7.35 -10.50 -2.10
CA VAL A 301 6.43 -9.61 -1.37
C VAL A 301 5.85 -10.26 -0.11
N HIS A 302 5.92 -9.56 1.04
CA HIS A 302 5.38 -9.98 2.33
C HIS A 302 4.04 -9.32 2.69
N ALA A 303 3.87 -8.05 2.31
CA ALA A 303 2.66 -7.30 2.59
C ALA A 303 2.51 -6.12 1.63
N PHE A 304 1.28 -5.63 1.49
CA PHE A 304 0.95 -4.41 0.77
C PHE A 304 0.09 -3.48 1.64
N PRO A 305 0.66 -2.83 2.68
CA PRO A 305 -0.07 -1.80 3.44
C PRO A 305 -0.51 -0.68 2.51
N ASN A 306 -1.83 -0.49 2.43
CA ASN A 306 -2.42 0.40 1.44
C ASN A 306 -3.69 1.10 1.95
N ILE A 307 -4.10 2.09 1.19
CA ILE A 307 -5.41 2.71 1.27
C ILE A 307 -6.14 2.49 -0.04
N LYS A 308 -7.34 1.91 0.06
CA LYS A 308 -8.17 1.53 -1.08
C LYS A 308 -9.31 2.54 -1.21
N VAL A 309 -9.61 2.95 -2.44
CA VAL A 309 -10.87 3.63 -2.77
C VAL A 309 -12.04 2.70 -2.45
N ASP A 310 -13.06 3.23 -1.79
CA ASP A 310 -14.30 2.52 -1.47
C ASP A 310 -15.54 3.37 -1.76
N GLY A 311 -16.71 2.84 -1.41
CA GLY A 311 -18.01 3.45 -1.68
C GLY A 311 -18.49 3.18 -3.10
N ASP A 312 -19.43 3.99 -3.58
CA ASP A 312 -20.16 3.74 -4.84
C ASP A 312 -19.40 4.17 -6.12
N VAL A 313 -18.12 4.51 -5.99
CA VAL A 313 -17.29 4.93 -7.12
C VAL A 313 -16.91 3.73 -7.98
N LEU A 314 -16.49 2.63 -7.35
CA LEU A 314 -16.09 1.37 -7.98
C LEU A 314 -16.98 0.22 -7.48
N PRO A 315 -17.11 -0.89 -8.22
CA PRO A 315 -16.59 -1.12 -9.57
C PRO A 315 -17.33 -0.36 -10.68
N ALA A 316 -16.58 0.06 -11.71
CA ALA A 316 -17.11 0.79 -12.87
C ALA A 316 -16.42 0.36 -14.18
N PRO A 317 -17.14 0.33 -15.33
CA PRO A 317 -16.53 0.07 -16.63
C PRO A 317 -15.43 1.11 -16.94
N LEU A 318 -14.30 0.68 -17.48
CA LEU A 318 -13.17 1.55 -17.80
C LEU A 318 -13.56 2.69 -18.74
N GLU A 319 -14.36 2.41 -19.77
CA GLU A 319 -14.88 3.41 -20.71
C GLU A 319 -15.75 4.50 -20.07
N LYS A 320 -16.26 4.25 -18.85
CA LYS A 320 -17.04 5.23 -18.09
C LYS A 320 -16.20 6.06 -17.13
N ILE A 321 -14.92 5.74 -16.95
CA ILE A 321 -14.04 6.52 -16.08
C ILE A 321 -13.28 7.52 -16.94
N LYS A 322 -13.44 8.81 -16.66
CA LYS A 322 -12.78 9.90 -17.40
C LYS A 322 -11.43 10.27 -16.81
N HIS A 323 -11.35 10.34 -15.49
CA HIS A 323 -10.18 10.84 -14.77
C HIS A 323 -9.84 9.95 -13.58
N TYR A 324 -8.55 9.78 -13.35
CA TYR A 324 -7.93 9.14 -12.19
C TYR A 324 -6.94 10.14 -11.59
N ASN A 325 -7.46 11.22 -11.02
CA ASN A 325 -6.62 12.27 -10.45
C ASN A 325 -5.99 11.77 -9.15
N VAL A 326 -4.67 11.78 -9.09
CA VAL A 326 -3.89 11.40 -7.92
C VAL A 326 -2.99 12.55 -7.51
N ASP A 327 -3.09 12.98 -6.26
CA ASP A 327 -2.19 13.93 -5.62
C ASP A 327 -1.64 13.28 -4.36
N VAL A 328 -0.36 12.91 -4.38
CA VAL A 328 0.26 12.13 -3.30
C VAL A 328 1.61 12.69 -2.91
N LYS A 329 1.85 12.70 -1.59
CA LYS A 329 3.16 12.89 -0.99
C LYS A 329 3.42 11.74 -0.03
N TRP A 330 4.57 11.08 -0.20
CA TRP A 330 4.98 9.96 0.64
C TRP A 330 6.47 10.02 0.96
N SER A 331 6.88 9.32 2.02
CA SER A 331 8.28 9.08 2.35
C SER A 331 8.52 7.65 2.82
N MET A 332 9.76 7.16 2.67
CA MET A 332 10.20 5.87 3.22
C MET A 332 11.58 6.02 3.87
N ARG A 333 11.73 5.54 5.11
CA ARG A 333 12.90 5.80 5.97
C ARG A 333 13.22 4.63 6.90
N LEU A 334 14.43 4.62 7.46
CA LEU A 334 14.88 3.62 8.45
C LEU A 334 14.77 4.11 9.90
N ASP A 335 14.21 5.31 10.08
CA ASP A 335 13.87 5.92 11.36
C ASP A 335 12.35 6.15 11.42
N ASN A 336 11.89 6.71 12.54
CA ASN A 336 10.47 7.03 12.76
C ASN A 336 10.14 8.49 12.38
N ASP A 337 11.04 9.21 11.71
CA ASP A 337 10.82 10.61 11.35
C ASP A 337 9.90 10.69 10.13
N THR A 338 8.67 11.16 10.31
CA THR A 338 7.69 11.26 9.21
C THR A 338 7.71 12.61 8.50
N GLU A 339 8.51 13.57 8.96
CA GLU A 339 8.59 14.93 8.40
C GLU A 339 9.68 15.02 7.32
N LYS A 340 10.74 14.23 7.44
CA LYS A 340 11.81 14.16 6.44
C LYS A 340 11.42 13.37 5.20
N GLY A 341 11.95 13.79 4.04
CA GLY A 341 11.77 13.10 2.77
C GLY A 341 12.51 11.76 2.68
N THR A 342 12.25 11.01 1.61
CA THR A 342 12.94 9.75 1.30
C THR A 342 14.39 10.00 0.90
N SER A 343 15.33 9.24 1.47
CA SER A 343 16.74 9.25 1.07
C SER A 343 17.13 7.94 0.40
N THR A 344 17.36 7.96 -0.91
CA THR A 344 17.80 6.76 -1.66
C THR A 344 19.11 6.20 -1.12
N ASN A 345 20.03 7.07 -0.68
CA ASN A 345 21.31 6.67 -0.10
C ASN A 345 21.14 5.97 1.25
N GLU A 346 20.19 6.42 2.07
CA GLU A 346 19.87 5.79 3.36
C GLU A 346 19.26 4.39 3.13
N LEU A 347 18.26 4.30 2.25
CA LEU A 347 17.57 3.04 1.95
C LEU A 347 18.50 2.01 1.30
N LYS A 348 19.41 2.44 0.40
CA LYS A 348 20.45 1.58 -0.19
C LYS A 348 21.44 1.05 0.85
N LYS A 349 21.82 1.86 1.83
CA LYS A 349 22.70 1.44 2.94
C LYS A 349 21.98 0.53 3.94
N GLY A 350 20.65 0.64 4.04
CA GLY A 350 19.78 -0.16 4.91
C GLY A 350 19.26 -1.46 4.31
N PRO A 351 19.97 -2.01 3.32
CA PRO A 351 19.43 -2.78 2.18
C PRO A 351 17.91 -3.04 2.24
N VAL A 352 17.13 -2.00 1.95
CA VAL A 352 15.66 -2.09 1.90
C VAL A 352 15.23 -2.58 0.52
N ASN A 353 14.29 -3.53 0.49
CA ASN A 353 13.58 -3.95 -0.71
C ASN A 353 12.09 -3.60 -0.58
N ALA A 354 11.59 -2.72 -1.43
CA ALA A 354 10.19 -2.29 -1.46
C ALA A 354 9.82 -1.54 -2.74
N ASN A 355 8.55 -1.47 -3.07
CA ASN A 355 8.06 -0.49 -4.05
C ASN A 355 7.08 0.48 -3.40
N VAL A 356 6.67 1.51 -4.15
CA VAL A 356 5.50 2.33 -3.82
C VAL A 356 4.64 2.39 -5.05
N ALA A 357 3.39 1.95 -4.94
CA ALA A 357 2.56 1.65 -6.10
C ALA A 357 1.09 2.04 -5.89
N ILE A 358 0.47 2.43 -7.00
CA ILE A 358 -0.97 2.31 -7.21
C ILE A 358 -1.22 0.94 -7.81
N ASP A 359 -2.22 0.25 -7.29
CA ASP A 359 -2.59 -1.11 -7.68
C ASP A 359 -4.08 -1.16 -8.07
N MET A 360 -4.35 -1.69 -9.26
CA MET A 360 -5.68 -1.71 -9.88
C MET A 360 -5.99 -3.10 -10.42
N PHE A 361 -7.15 -3.64 -10.03
CA PHE A 361 -7.64 -4.92 -10.56
C PHE A 361 -8.83 -4.73 -11.50
N ILE A 362 -8.75 -5.39 -12.64
CA ILE A 362 -9.67 -5.21 -13.76
C ILE A 362 -10.15 -6.59 -14.24
N ASP A 363 -11.45 -6.72 -14.48
CA ASP A 363 -12.04 -7.93 -15.05
C ASP A 363 -13.35 -7.60 -15.78
N LYS A 364 -13.71 -8.43 -16.76
CA LYS A 364 -15.02 -8.38 -17.42
C LYS A 364 -16.17 -8.59 -16.44
N ASP A 365 -15.96 -9.41 -15.42
CA ASP A 365 -16.88 -9.65 -14.32
C ASP A 365 -16.65 -8.65 -13.18
N LYS A 366 -17.69 -7.87 -12.88
CA LYS A 366 -17.71 -6.84 -11.82
C LYS A 366 -17.26 -7.35 -10.45
N SER A 367 -17.61 -8.59 -10.10
CA SER A 367 -17.26 -9.20 -8.81
C SER A 367 -15.80 -9.66 -8.78
N LYS A 368 -15.29 -10.21 -9.89
CA LYS A 368 -13.88 -10.59 -10.02
C LYS A 368 -12.94 -9.39 -10.03
N ALA A 369 -13.34 -8.29 -10.69
CA ALA A 369 -12.58 -7.05 -10.71
C ALA A 369 -12.30 -6.46 -9.31
N SER A 370 -13.13 -6.82 -8.32
CA SER A 370 -12.97 -6.39 -6.92
C SER A 370 -12.10 -7.36 -6.08
N ASN A 371 -11.58 -8.43 -6.70
CA ASN A 371 -10.84 -9.50 -6.05
C ASN A 371 -9.47 -9.69 -6.72
N SER A 372 -8.40 -9.33 -6.00
CA SER A 372 -7.02 -9.37 -6.48
C SER A 372 -6.55 -10.73 -6.98
N THR A 373 -7.13 -11.83 -6.48
CA THR A 373 -6.73 -13.19 -6.88
C THR A 373 -7.65 -13.80 -7.94
N ALA A 374 -8.66 -13.06 -8.41
CA ALA A 374 -9.62 -13.55 -9.39
C ALA A 374 -9.72 -12.66 -10.64
N ALA A 375 -9.28 -11.40 -10.56
CA ALA A 375 -9.27 -10.47 -11.68
C ALA A 375 -8.30 -10.92 -12.78
N SER A 376 -8.71 -10.83 -14.03
CA SER A 376 -7.91 -11.18 -15.20
C SER A 376 -6.70 -10.27 -15.41
N HIS A 377 -6.77 -9.02 -14.99
CA HIS A 377 -5.68 -8.06 -15.14
C HIS A 377 -5.37 -7.32 -13.83
N GLU A 378 -4.08 -7.04 -13.65
CA GLU A 378 -3.53 -6.16 -12.62
C GLU A 378 -2.77 -5.04 -13.34
N VAL A 379 -3.19 -3.79 -13.15
CA VAL A 379 -2.51 -2.62 -13.70
C VAL A 379 -1.91 -1.83 -12.54
N MET A 380 -0.60 -1.73 -12.49
CA MET A 380 0.12 -1.03 -11.45
C MET A 380 0.78 0.24 -11.98
N VAL A 381 0.86 1.27 -11.14
CA VAL A 381 1.69 2.46 -11.38
C VAL A 381 2.68 2.59 -10.23
N TRP A 382 3.94 2.21 -10.44
CA TRP A 382 4.98 2.30 -9.43
C TRP A 382 5.64 3.68 -9.46
N LEU A 383 5.56 4.39 -8.33
CA LEU A 383 6.26 5.66 -8.10
C LEU A 383 7.68 5.44 -7.57
N ALA A 384 8.00 4.22 -7.13
CA ALA A 384 9.33 3.85 -6.68
C ALA A 384 9.59 2.35 -6.79
N ALA A 385 10.85 2.01 -7.06
CA ALA A 385 11.43 0.70 -6.79
C ALA A 385 12.70 0.91 -5.94
N ILE A 386 12.75 0.29 -4.77
CA ILE A 386 13.78 0.49 -3.75
C ILE A 386 14.46 -0.86 -3.55
N GLY A 387 15.78 -0.91 -3.76
CA GLY A 387 16.56 -2.14 -3.61
C GLY A 387 16.48 -3.07 -4.84
N PRO A 388 17.42 -4.03 -4.93
CA PRO A 388 17.54 -4.90 -6.10
C PRO A 388 16.41 -5.93 -6.23
N ALA A 389 15.72 -6.30 -5.14
CA ALA A 389 14.63 -7.27 -5.22
C ALA A 389 13.32 -6.67 -5.74
N SER A 390 13.20 -5.34 -5.82
CA SER A 390 12.03 -4.64 -6.35
C SER A 390 11.99 -4.67 -7.89
N HIS A 391 11.71 -5.87 -8.37
CA HIS A 391 11.66 -6.24 -9.77
C HIS A 391 10.21 -6.47 -10.20
N THR A 392 9.73 -5.72 -11.20
CA THR A 392 8.36 -5.92 -11.69
C THR A 392 8.28 -7.13 -12.61
N ILE A 393 7.10 -7.74 -12.69
CA ILE A 393 6.80 -8.80 -13.64
C ILE A 393 7.02 -8.26 -15.07
N GLY A 394 7.70 -9.06 -15.90
CA GLY A 394 8.04 -8.70 -17.27
C GLY A 394 9.30 -7.84 -17.43
N GLN A 395 9.92 -7.37 -16.34
CA GLN A 395 11.06 -6.44 -16.42
C GLN A 395 12.29 -7.01 -17.15
N ASP A 396 12.57 -8.31 -17.05
CA ASP A 396 13.68 -8.97 -17.76
C ASP A 396 13.56 -8.90 -19.29
N LYS A 397 12.35 -8.67 -19.82
CA LYS A 397 12.09 -8.54 -21.26
C LYS A 397 12.31 -7.12 -21.78
N GLY A 398 12.59 -6.18 -20.88
CA GLY A 398 12.66 -4.76 -21.19
C GLY A 398 11.28 -4.09 -21.29
N PRO A 399 11.26 -2.74 -21.36
CA PRO A 399 10.02 -1.99 -21.42
C PRO A 399 9.35 -2.16 -22.79
N VAL A 400 8.04 -2.37 -22.79
CA VAL A 400 7.26 -2.42 -24.05
C VAL A 400 6.85 -1.03 -24.52
N LYS A 401 6.83 -0.05 -23.61
CA LYS A 401 6.48 1.34 -23.89
C LYS A 401 7.06 2.29 -22.86
N THR A 402 7.19 3.56 -23.24
CA THR A 402 7.58 4.66 -22.35
C THR A 402 6.58 5.81 -22.49
N MET A 403 6.23 6.46 -21.38
CA MET A 403 5.38 7.64 -21.35
C MET A 403 5.93 8.67 -20.35
N VAL A 404 5.69 9.95 -20.60
CA VAL A 404 5.96 11.03 -19.64
C VAL A 404 4.63 11.59 -19.16
N LEU A 405 4.40 11.56 -17.86
CA LEU A 405 3.19 12.11 -17.24
C LEU A 405 3.60 12.98 -16.06
N ASP A 406 3.15 14.24 -16.05
CA ASP A 406 3.50 15.23 -15.00
C ASP A 406 5.02 15.30 -14.71
N GLY A 407 5.84 15.34 -15.76
CA GLY A 407 7.31 15.36 -15.65
C GLY A 407 7.96 14.04 -15.19
N THR A 408 7.17 13.00 -14.90
CA THR A 408 7.68 11.69 -14.49
C THR A 408 7.75 10.74 -15.69
N PHE A 409 8.92 10.13 -15.89
CA PHE A 409 9.12 9.12 -16.93
C PHE A 409 8.71 7.74 -16.42
N PHE A 410 7.73 7.12 -17.09
CA PHE A 410 7.25 5.77 -16.82
C PHE A 410 7.63 4.82 -17.96
N ASP A 411 8.06 3.62 -17.59
CA ASP A 411 8.28 2.50 -18.50
C ASP A 411 7.24 1.40 -18.21
N LEU A 412 6.56 0.91 -19.23
CA LEU A 412 5.58 -0.17 -19.13
C LEU A 412 6.26 -1.53 -19.24
N PHE A 413 5.99 -2.40 -18.28
CA PHE A 413 6.41 -3.80 -18.25
C PHE A 413 5.21 -4.72 -18.18
N ILE A 414 5.28 -5.87 -18.86
CA ILE A 414 4.12 -6.76 -19.03
C ILE A 414 4.54 -8.22 -18.86
N GLY A 415 3.79 -8.97 -18.04
CA GLY A 415 3.96 -10.41 -17.96
C GLY A 415 2.88 -11.10 -17.11
N PRO A 416 2.74 -12.43 -17.25
CA PRO A 416 1.77 -13.19 -16.48
C PRO A 416 2.18 -13.25 -15.02
N ASN A 417 1.20 -13.16 -14.10
CA ASN A 417 1.43 -13.36 -12.67
C ASN A 417 1.79 -14.83 -12.39
N PRO A 418 3.03 -15.16 -11.97
CA PRO A 418 3.42 -16.54 -11.72
C PRO A 418 2.78 -17.14 -10.45
N GLY A 419 2.18 -16.30 -9.59
CA GLY A 419 1.52 -16.72 -8.36
C GLY A 419 0.13 -17.34 -8.58
N ILE A 420 -0.53 -17.04 -9.70
CA ILE A 420 -1.87 -17.55 -10.03
C ILE A 420 -1.72 -18.77 -10.94
N LYS A 421 -2.28 -19.91 -10.52
CA LYS A 421 -2.17 -21.19 -11.24
C LYS A 421 -3.43 -21.56 -12.02
N ASP A 422 -4.59 -21.09 -11.57
CA ASP A 422 -5.89 -21.52 -12.10
C ASP A 422 -6.29 -20.76 -13.38
N PHE A 423 -5.70 -19.59 -13.60
CA PHE A 423 -5.87 -18.78 -14.81
C PHE A 423 -4.64 -17.86 -14.99
N THR A 424 -4.51 -17.27 -16.18
CA THR A 424 -3.45 -16.28 -16.44
C THR A 424 -3.96 -14.90 -16.06
N GLN A 425 -3.53 -14.38 -14.91
CA GLN A 425 -3.66 -12.95 -14.61
C GLN A 425 -2.52 -12.20 -15.30
N GLN A 426 -2.85 -11.19 -16.10
CA GLN A 426 -1.88 -10.39 -16.83
C GLN A 426 -1.53 -9.15 -16.00
N VAL A 427 -0.24 -8.97 -15.68
CA VAL A 427 0.25 -7.82 -14.91
C VAL A 427 0.87 -6.80 -15.85
N LEU A 428 0.44 -5.55 -15.75
CA LEU A 428 0.92 -4.40 -16.49
C LEU A 428 1.41 -3.35 -15.52
N THR A 429 2.71 -3.07 -15.50
CA THR A 429 3.29 -2.13 -14.54
C THR A 429 3.92 -0.95 -15.24
N TRP A 430 3.35 0.24 -15.06
CA TRP A 430 3.99 1.51 -15.36
C TRP A 430 4.95 1.88 -14.24
N LYS A 431 6.25 1.69 -14.44
CA LYS A 431 7.28 1.94 -13.42
C LYS A 431 8.00 3.24 -13.69
N ALA A 432 7.99 4.14 -12.71
CA ALA A 432 8.78 5.37 -12.75
C ALA A 432 10.28 5.04 -12.81
N ARG A 433 11.02 5.75 -13.67
CA ARG A 433 12.49 5.59 -13.77
C ARG A 433 13.21 6.09 -12.53
N GLU A 434 12.70 7.16 -11.95
CA GLU A 434 13.26 7.83 -10.80
C GLU A 434 12.33 7.73 -9.58
N LEU A 435 12.93 7.84 -8.39
CA LEU A 435 12.17 7.89 -7.14
C LEU A 435 11.23 9.11 -7.15
N THR A 436 9.92 8.87 -7.08
CA THR A 436 8.89 9.90 -7.20
C THR A 436 8.09 10.04 -5.88
N PRO A 437 8.65 10.69 -4.84
CA PRO A 437 8.00 10.84 -3.53
C PRO A 437 6.82 11.81 -3.53
N THR A 438 6.64 12.57 -4.59
CA THR A 438 5.51 13.47 -4.80
C THR A 438 5.06 13.32 -6.25
N PHE A 439 3.76 13.15 -6.46
CA PHE A 439 3.16 13.02 -7.78
C PHE A 439 1.80 13.69 -7.78
N LYS A 440 1.51 14.49 -8.81
CA LYS A 440 0.21 15.15 -8.97
C LYS A 440 -0.24 15.12 -10.43
N GLY A 441 -1.01 14.11 -10.81
CA GLY A 441 -1.45 13.97 -12.19
C GLY A 441 -2.69 13.13 -12.34
N ASP A 442 -3.29 13.21 -13.53
CA ASP A 442 -4.32 12.30 -13.98
C ASP A 442 -3.67 11.08 -14.62
N ILE A 443 -3.72 9.93 -13.94
CA ILE A 443 -3.16 8.68 -14.49
C ILE A 443 -4.04 8.03 -15.56
N SER A 444 -5.15 8.68 -15.96
CA SER A 444 -6.00 8.24 -17.07
C SER A 444 -5.21 8.04 -18.35
N GLU A 445 -4.16 8.81 -18.61
CA GLU A 445 -3.32 8.63 -19.79
C GLU A 445 -2.61 7.27 -19.78
N LEU A 446 -2.03 6.86 -18.65
CA LEU A 446 -1.36 5.57 -18.49
C LEU A 446 -2.34 4.40 -18.60
N VAL A 447 -3.53 4.54 -18.00
CA VAL A 447 -4.57 3.50 -18.04
C VAL A 447 -5.18 3.39 -19.43
N ASN A 448 -5.56 4.51 -20.05
CA ASN A 448 -6.15 4.53 -21.38
C ASN A 448 -5.20 4.02 -22.46
N ASP A 449 -3.90 4.20 -22.26
CA ASP A 449 -2.89 3.71 -23.19
C ASP A 449 -2.88 2.18 -23.29
N VAL A 450 -3.11 1.49 -22.18
CA VAL A 450 -3.25 0.03 -22.17
C VAL A 450 -4.68 -0.40 -22.52
N VAL A 451 -5.71 0.34 -22.14
CA VAL A 451 -7.12 -0.07 -22.38
C VAL A 451 -7.57 0.14 -23.84
N LYS A 452 -6.98 1.06 -24.61
CA LYS A 452 -7.40 1.37 -26.00
C LYS A 452 -6.83 0.44 -27.06
N SER A 453 -6.10 -0.61 -26.68
CA SER A 453 -5.58 -1.57 -27.65
C SER A 453 -6.59 -2.69 -27.92
N ASN A 454 -6.57 -3.25 -29.12
CA ASN A 454 -7.23 -4.54 -29.40
C ASN A 454 -6.31 -5.74 -29.07
N ASP A 455 -5.26 -5.53 -28.25
CA ASP A 455 -4.35 -6.59 -27.83
C ASP A 455 -5.01 -7.43 -26.72
N PRO A 456 -5.10 -8.76 -26.87
CA PRO A 456 -5.65 -9.64 -25.84
C PRO A 456 -4.86 -9.65 -24.53
N LEU A 457 -3.64 -9.09 -24.49
CA LEU A 457 -2.87 -8.91 -23.26
C LEU A 457 -3.38 -7.73 -22.43
N TYR A 458 -4.21 -6.86 -22.98
CA TYR A 458 -4.66 -5.65 -22.30
C TYR A 458 -6.17 -5.73 -21.98
N PRO A 459 -6.65 -5.01 -20.95
CA PRO A 459 -8.06 -4.96 -20.63
C PRO A 459 -8.88 -4.31 -21.74
N SER A 460 -10.13 -4.76 -21.92
CA SER A 460 -11.10 -4.14 -22.83
C SER A 460 -11.69 -2.87 -22.19
N PRO A 461 -12.07 -1.83 -22.98
CA PRO A 461 -12.78 -0.66 -22.47
C PRO A 461 -14.08 -1.00 -21.71
N SER A 462 -14.73 -2.12 -22.06
CA SER A 462 -15.94 -2.61 -21.40
C SER A 462 -15.69 -3.30 -20.05
N ASP A 463 -14.44 -3.64 -19.74
CA ASP A 463 -14.10 -4.33 -18.49
C ASP A 463 -14.25 -3.39 -17.30
N TYR A 464 -14.47 -3.95 -16.12
CA TYR A 464 -14.68 -3.20 -14.89
C TYR A 464 -13.36 -3.01 -14.16
N LEU A 465 -13.04 -1.77 -13.79
CA LEU A 465 -12.12 -1.52 -12.68
C LEU A 465 -12.89 -1.74 -11.37
N GLY A 466 -12.42 -2.63 -10.50
CA GLY A 466 -13.09 -2.92 -9.23
C GLY A 466 -12.24 -2.73 -7.98
N TYR A 467 -10.94 -2.52 -8.14
CA TYR A 467 -10.04 -2.23 -7.05
C TYR A 467 -9.10 -1.11 -7.46
N PHE A 468 -8.88 -0.15 -6.56
CA PHE A 468 -7.90 0.91 -6.72
C PHE A 468 -7.31 1.20 -5.34
N ALA A 469 -6.02 0.97 -5.15
CA ALA A 469 -5.34 1.25 -3.90
C ALA A 469 -3.97 1.87 -4.10
N PHE A 470 -3.55 2.69 -3.15
CA PHE A 470 -2.19 3.23 -3.08
C PHE A 470 -1.48 2.72 -1.83
N GLY A 471 -0.24 2.23 -1.98
CA GLY A 471 0.51 1.66 -0.88
C GLY A 471 1.96 1.34 -1.22
N THR A 472 2.56 0.48 -0.41
CA THR A 472 3.92 -0.03 -0.61
C THR A 472 3.90 -1.55 -0.52
N GLU A 473 4.45 -2.25 -1.51
CA GLU A 473 4.76 -3.67 -1.34
C GLU A 473 6.05 -3.77 -0.54
N ALA A 474 5.95 -4.37 0.64
CA ALA A 474 7.06 -4.60 1.56
C ALA A 474 7.69 -5.96 1.25
N TYR A 475 8.97 -5.96 0.85
CA TYR A 475 9.69 -7.18 0.49
C TYR A 475 10.50 -7.60 1.70
N ASP A 476 11.62 -6.96 1.97
CA ASP A 476 12.46 -7.28 3.11
C ASP A 476 13.33 -6.09 3.53
N SER A 477 13.72 -6.10 4.80
CA SER A 477 14.74 -5.20 5.31
C SER A 477 15.31 -5.74 6.62
N PRO A 478 16.63 -5.64 6.87
CA PRO A 478 17.23 -6.02 8.14
C PRO A 478 16.89 -5.05 9.28
N LYS A 479 16.27 -3.90 8.99
CA LYS A 479 15.88 -2.89 9.97
C LYS A 479 14.41 -2.52 9.79
N PRO A 480 13.73 -2.00 10.82
CA PRO A 480 12.41 -1.42 10.66
C PRO A 480 12.42 -0.31 9.59
N VAL A 481 11.45 -0.37 8.70
CA VAL A 481 11.20 0.62 7.66
C VAL A 481 9.89 1.34 7.96
N THR A 482 9.92 2.66 7.96
CA THR A 482 8.72 3.50 8.08
C THR A 482 8.35 4.04 6.71
N PHE A 483 7.18 3.65 6.21
CA PHE A 483 6.52 4.27 5.06
C PHE A 483 5.45 5.25 5.56
N SER A 484 5.51 6.51 5.14
CA SER A 484 4.61 7.57 5.59
C SER A 484 3.91 8.24 4.42
N VAL A 485 2.61 8.47 4.54
CA VAL A 485 1.76 9.14 3.55
C VAL A 485 1.04 10.29 4.25
N PRO A 486 1.71 11.46 4.40
CA PRO A 486 1.12 12.63 5.05
C PRO A 486 -0.02 13.25 4.24
N SER A 487 -0.02 13.09 2.91
CA SER A 487 -1.06 13.63 2.02
C SER A 487 -1.35 12.67 0.89
N LEU A 488 -2.63 12.37 0.70
CA LEU A 488 -3.13 11.61 -0.43
C LEU A 488 -4.52 12.10 -0.80
N SER A 489 -4.73 12.36 -2.08
CA SER A 489 -6.04 12.56 -2.68
C SER A 489 -6.16 11.66 -3.91
N ILE A 490 -7.26 10.93 -4.01
CA ILE A 490 -7.61 10.11 -5.16
C ILE A 490 -9.03 10.49 -5.57
N ASP A 491 -9.19 10.97 -6.79
CA ASP A 491 -10.46 11.40 -7.35
C ASP A 491 -10.72 10.66 -8.66
N ILE A 492 -11.67 9.72 -8.62
CA ILE A 492 -12.08 8.92 -9.78
C ILE A 492 -13.40 9.48 -10.29
N GLN A 493 -13.37 10.08 -11.48
CA GLN A 493 -14.53 10.74 -12.06
C GLN A 493 -15.17 9.89 -13.17
N LYS A 494 -16.48 9.65 -13.05
CA LYS A 494 -17.26 8.88 -14.03
C LYS A 494 -18.01 9.80 -15.01
N SER A 495 -18.31 9.29 -16.20
CA SER A 495 -19.02 9.98 -17.29
C SER A 495 -20.53 10.10 -17.10
#